data_AF-A0AAD8T304-F1
#
_entry.id   AF-A0AAD8T304-F1
#
_cell.length_a   1.000
_cell.length_b   1.000
_cell.length_c   1.000
_cell.angle_alpha   90.00
_cell.angle_beta   90.00
_cell.angle_gamma   90.00
#
_symmetry.space_group_name_H-M   'P 1'
#
loop_
_entity.id
_entity.type
_entity.pdbx_description
1 polymer ?
#
loop_
_entity_poly.entity_id
_entity_poly.type
_entity_poly.pdbx_seq_one_letter_code
_entity_poly.pdbx_strand_id
1 'polypeptide(L)'
;MTRKMAWTAAKAQSVGCNDLEKVRYATHLLCGPAASWWDNIVAVYPAGKVFTWEEFARKFRESNVPESIVELKRREFESLEQKDKAILTYVREFSKLSRYAVEEVNTEEKEEVLAGVKSPVQGSAPDDESD
;
A
#
# COMPACT_ATOMS: atom_id res chain seq x y z
N MET A 1 36.05 -11.24 -18.46
CA MET A 1 36.28 -9.78 -18.36
C MET A 1 35.03 -9.05 -18.79
N THR A 2 34.47 -8.29 -17.85
CA THR A 2 33.05 -8.02 -17.66
C THR A 2 32.69 -6.65 -18.24
N ARG A 3 32.31 -6.57 -19.53
CA ARG A 3 31.86 -5.30 -20.15
C ARG A 3 30.37 -5.25 -20.49
N LYS A 4 29.63 -6.37 -20.38
CA LYS A 4 28.18 -6.39 -20.60
C LYS A 4 27.32 -6.08 -19.35
N MET A 5 27.88 -6.22 -18.14
CA MET A 5 27.14 -5.95 -16.90
C MET A 5 27.13 -4.46 -16.50
N ALA A 6 28.03 -3.64 -17.05
CA ALA A 6 28.05 -2.20 -16.79
C ALA A 6 26.90 -1.46 -17.50
N TRP A 7 26.35 -2.02 -18.58
CA TRP A 7 25.27 -1.38 -19.35
C TRP A 7 23.87 -1.67 -18.77
N THR A 8 23.69 -2.76 -18.01
CA THR A 8 22.41 -3.07 -17.38
C THR A 8 22.25 -2.40 -16.01
N ALA A 9 23.35 -2.06 -15.32
CA ALA A 9 23.30 -1.31 -14.06
C ALA A 9 22.99 0.20 -14.26
N ALA A 10 23.31 0.76 -15.43
CA ALA A 10 23.02 2.16 -15.75
C ALA A 10 21.58 2.42 -16.24
N LYS A 11 20.72 1.39 -16.28
CA LYS A 11 19.35 1.50 -16.85
C LYS A 11 18.23 1.64 -15.80
N ALA A 12 18.56 1.67 -14.52
CA ALA A 12 17.52 1.68 -13.47
C ALA A 12 17.75 2.70 -12.36
N GLN A 13 18.44 3.81 -12.65
CA GLN A 13 18.51 4.92 -11.72
C GLN A 13 18.04 6.21 -12.40
N SER A 14 16.89 6.66 -11.92
CA SER A 14 16.50 8.08 -11.86
C SER A 14 16.29 8.77 -13.21
N VAL A 15 15.12 8.53 -13.84
CA VAL A 15 14.34 9.72 -14.24
C VAL A 15 13.93 10.36 -12.93
N GLY A 16 14.81 11.22 -12.42
CA GLY A 16 14.65 11.89 -11.15
C GLY A 16 13.55 12.90 -11.30
N CYS A 17 12.31 12.45 -11.15
CA CYS A 17 11.19 13.35 -11.06
C CYS A 17 11.39 14.16 -9.78
N ASN A 18 11.63 15.46 -9.94
CA ASN A 18 11.78 16.36 -8.81
C ASN A 18 10.47 16.35 -8.02
N ASP A 19 10.52 16.56 -6.71
CA ASP A 19 9.31 16.54 -5.88
C ASP A 19 8.25 17.53 -6.35
N LEU A 20 8.68 18.68 -6.87
CA LEU A 20 7.82 19.65 -7.53
C LEU A 20 7.08 19.06 -8.74
N GLU A 21 7.76 18.26 -9.58
CA GLU A 21 7.16 17.64 -10.75
C GLU A 21 6.17 16.54 -10.35
N LYS A 22 6.48 15.76 -9.32
CA LYS A 22 5.57 14.75 -8.75
C LYS A 22 4.28 15.39 -8.24
N VAL A 23 4.40 16.48 -7.47
CA VAL A 23 3.23 17.21 -6.94
C VAL A 23 2.43 17.82 -8.08
N ARG A 24 3.07 18.47 -9.06
CA ARG A 24 2.37 19.03 -10.24
C ARG A 24 1.61 17.96 -11.00
N TYR A 25 2.22 16.80 -11.22
CA TYR A 25 1.58 15.69 -11.91
C TYR A 25 0.39 15.16 -11.11
N ALA A 26 0.56 14.88 -9.81
CA ALA A 26 -0.51 14.35 -8.97
C ALA A 26 -1.70 15.32 -8.86
N THR A 27 -1.43 16.61 -8.73
CA THR A 27 -2.45 17.66 -8.63
C THR A 27 -3.23 17.83 -9.93
N HIS A 28 -2.59 17.63 -11.08
CA HIS A 28 -3.28 17.59 -12.37
C HIS A 28 -4.22 16.39 -12.52
N LEU A 29 -3.96 15.28 -11.82
CA LEU A 29 -4.83 14.10 -11.81
C LEU A 29 -5.99 14.20 -10.81
N LEU A 30 -6.01 15.20 -9.92
CA LEU A 30 -7.11 15.39 -9.00
C LEU A 30 -8.35 15.87 -9.74
N CYS A 31 -9.51 15.35 -9.35
CA CYS A 31 -10.79 15.74 -9.93
C CYS A 31 -11.87 15.88 -8.85
N GLY A 32 -12.91 16.64 -9.15
CA GLY A 32 -14.04 16.85 -8.25
C GLY A 32 -13.61 17.44 -6.89
N PRO A 33 -14.12 16.91 -5.76
CA PRO A 33 -13.82 17.45 -4.42
C PRO A 33 -12.34 17.49 -4.07
N ALA A 34 -11.54 16.53 -4.57
CA ALA A 34 -10.11 16.48 -4.30
C ALA A 34 -9.33 17.60 -4.99
N ALA A 35 -9.77 18.02 -6.18
CA ALA A 35 -9.18 19.18 -6.88
C ALA A 35 -9.49 20.48 -6.12
N SER A 36 -10.75 20.68 -5.72
CA SER A 36 -11.16 21.85 -4.94
C SER A 36 -10.45 21.91 -3.58
N TRP A 37 -10.22 20.77 -2.94
CA TRP A 37 -9.41 20.69 -1.72
C TRP A 37 -7.98 21.20 -1.96
N TRP A 38 -7.33 20.77 -3.05
CA TRP A 38 -5.97 21.19 -3.35
C TRP A 38 -5.88 22.69 -3.65
N ASP A 39 -6.86 23.25 -4.38
CA ASP A 39 -6.93 24.69 -4.64
C ASP A 39 -7.05 25.49 -3.33
N ASN A 40 -7.87 25.02 -2.38
CA ASN A 40 -7.99 25.62 -1.07
C ASN A 40 -6.70 25.53 -0.26
N ILE A 41 -5.98 24.39 -0.31
CA ILE A 41 -4.68 24.24 0.33
C ILE A 41 -3.70 25.26 -0.24
N VAL A 42 -3.56 25.35 -1.56
CA VAL A 42 -2.62 26.29 -2.21
C VAL A 42 -2.94 27.74 -1.88
N ALA A 43 -4.23 28.11 -1.81
CA ALA A 43 -4.68 29.47 -1.49
C ALA A 43 -4.29 29.95 -0.07
N VAL A 44 -4.08 29.04 0.88
CA VAL A 44 -3.69 29.37 2.26
C VAL A 44 -2.18 29.67 2.37
N TYR A 45 -1.36 29.21 1.42
CA TYR A 45 0.08 29.41 1.46
C TYR A 45 0.53 30.60 0.61
N PRO A 46 1.69 31.23 0.93
CA PRO A 46 2.26 32.28 0.10
C PRO A 46 2.49 31.83 -1.34
N ALA A 47 2.26 32.76 -2.28
CA ALA A 47 2.53 32.52 -3.69
C ALA A 47 4.00 32.07 -3.89
N GLY A 48 4.18 30.93 -4.54
CA GLY A 48 5.51 30.35 -4.79
C GLY A 48 6.00 29.33 -3.75
N LYS A 49 5.20 28.97 -2.74
CA LYS A 49 5.53 27.82 -1.87
C LYS A 49 5.68 26.55 -2.72
N VAL A 50 6.86 25.95 -2.64
CA VAL A 50 7.13 24.62 -3.20
C VAL A 50 6.75 23.58 -2.16
N PHE A 51 5.85 22.68 -2.53
CA PHE A 51 5.50 21.50 -1.74
C PHE A 51 6.43 20.35 -2.11
N THR A 52 6.97 19.66 -1.09
CA THR A 52 7.63 18.38 -1.33
C THR A 52 6.57 17.31 -1.60
N TRP A 53 7.00 16.18 -2.18
CA TRP A 53 6.08 15.06 -2.42
C TRP A 53 5.49 14.53 -1.10
N GLU A 54 6.32 14.48 -0.05
CA GLU A 54 5.93 14.02 1.28
C GLU A 54 4.88 14.95 1.93
N GLU A 55 5.07 16.27 1.85
CA GLU A 55 4.10 17.25 2.37
C GLU A 55 2.74 17.11 1.68
N PHE A 56 2.74 16.97 0.35
CA PHE A 56 1.52 16.74 -0.43
C PHE A 56 0.84 15.42 -0.01
N ALA A 57 1.58 14.32 -0.01
CA ALA A 57 1.04 12.99 0.26
C ALA A 57 0.44 12.88 1.67
N ARG A 58 1.10 13.48 2.66
CA ARG A 58 0.60 13.52 4.04
C ARG A 58 -0.70 14.31 4.15
N LYS A 59 -0.74 15.55 3.63
CA LYS A 59 -1.94 16.39 3.64
C LYS A 59 -3.10 15.76 2.87
N PHE A 60 -2.80 15.14 1.73
CA PHE A 60 -3.77 14.44 0.93
C PHE A 60 -4.40 13.28 1.71
N ARG A 61 -3.59 12.48 2.40
CA ARG A 61 -4.07 11.38 3.25
C ARG A 61 -4.94 11.89 4.39
N GLU A 62 -4.45 12.87 5.16
CA GLU A 62 -5.19 13.46 6.30
C GLU A 62 -6.57 14.02 5.88
N SER A 63 -6.67 14.62 4.70
CA SER A 63 -7.90 15.28 4.26
C SER A 63 -8.86 14.40 3.48
N ASN A 64 -8.34 13.42 2.72
CA ASN A 64 -9.15 12.61 1.81
C ASN A 64 -9.31 11.15 2.26
N VAL A 65 -8.54 10.71 3.26
CA VAL A 65 -8.62 9.36 3.84
C VAL A 65 -9.02 9.49 5.31
N PRO A 66 -10.33 9.52 5.62
CA PRO A 66 -10.79 9.57 7.00
C PRO A 66 -10.29 8.35 7.77
N GLU A 67 -9.85 8.56 9.01
CA GLU A 67 -9.40 7.49 9.92
C GLU A 67 -10.47 6.42 10.10
N SER A 68 -11.76 6.79 10.13
CA SER A 68 -12.88 5.85 10.20
C SER A 68 -12.94 4.88 9.01
N ILE A 69 -12.49 5.31 7.83
CA ILE A 69 -12.41 4.44 6.65
C ILE A 69 -11.21 3.52 6.73
N VAL A 70 -10.07 4.00 7.22
CA VAL A 70 -8.88 3.15 7.48
C VAL A 70 -9.24 2.06 8.48
N GLU A 71 -9.87 2.44 9.58
CA GLU A 71 -10.32 1.54 10.64
C GLU A 71 -11.38 0.52 10.16
N LEU A 72 -12.32 0.96 9.31
CA LEU A 72 -13.25 0.05 8.65
C LEU A 72 -12.50 -0.97 7.76
N LYS A 73 -11.53 -0.51 6.96
CA LYS A 73 -10.75 -1.37 6.07
C LYS A 73 -9.84 -2.33 6.82
N ARG A 74 -9.34 -1.94 8.00
CA ARG A 74 -8.62 -2.81 8.93
C ARG A 74 -9.52 -3.93 9.43
N ARG A 75 -10.73 -3.60 9.93
CA ARG A 75 -11.70 -4.62 10.37
C ARG A 75 -12.12 -5.56 9.22
N GLU A 76 -12.29 -5.03 8.02
CA GLU A 76 -12.51 -5.86 6.82
C GLU A 76 -11.35 -6.85 6.59
N PHE A 77 -10.10 -6.42 6.76
CA PHE A 77 -8.92 -7.28 6.65
C PHE A 77 -8.88 -8.35 7.76
N GLU A 78 -9.15 -7.99 9.00
CA GLU A 78 -9.16 -8.94 10.14
C GLU A 78 -10.25 -10.00 10.01
N SER A 79 -11.39 -9.62 9.43
CA SER A 79 -12.48 -10.54 9.10
C SER A 79 -12.29 -11.30 7.78
N LEU A 80 -11.19 -11.06 7.06
CA LEU A 80 -10.96 -11.64 5.75
C LEU A 80 -10.56 -13.11 5.88
N GLU A 81 -11.52 -13.98 5.63
CA GLU A 81 -11.32 -15.42 5.54
C GLU A 81 -11.50 -15.90 4.10
N GLN A 82 -10.75 -16.92 3.70
CA GLN A 82 -10.86 -17.50 2.35
C GLN A 82 -12.25 -18.12 2.13
N LYS A 83 -12.79 -18.87 3.11
CA LYS A 83 -14.07 -19.60 3.04
C LYS A 83 -14.26 -20.28 1.66
N ASP A 84 -15.43 -20.11 1.06
CA ASP A 84 -15.80 -20.64 -0.26
C ASP A 84 -15.31 -19.76 -1.44
N LYS A 85 -14.49 -18.73 -1.19
CA LYS A 85 -13.97 -17.88 -2.27
C LYS A 85 -12.90 -18.62 -3.06
N ALA A 86 -12.92 -18.42 -4.38
CA ALA A 86 -11.81 -18.83 -5.23
C ALA A 86 -10.49 -18.19 -4.75
N ILE A 87 -9.41 -18.96 -4.70
CA ILE A 87 -8.10 -18.55 -4.19
C ILE A 87 -7.63 -17.22 -4.80
N LEU A 88 -7.81 -17.05 -6.12
CA LEU A 88 -7.41 -15.83 -6.83
C LEU A 88 -8.19 -14.59 -6.37
N THR A 89 -9.47 -14.75 -6.02
CA THR A 89 -10.30 -13.65 -5.47
C THR A 89 -9.84 -13.29 -4.07
N TYR A 90 -9.60 -14.30 -3.23
CA TYR A 90 -9.07 -14.11 -1.88
C TYR A 90 -7.71 -13.40 -1.90
N VAL A 91 -6.75 -13.85 -2.71
CA VAL A 91 -5.42 -13.23 -2.83
C VAL A 91 -5.51 -11.78 -3.29
N ARG A 92 -6.44 -11.47 -4.20
CA ARG A 92 -6.68 -10.09 -4.65
C ARG A 92 -7.22 -9.21 -3.52
N GLU A 93 -8.20 -9.69 -2.77
CA GLU A 93 -8.77 -8.97 -1.63
C GLU A 93 -7.75 -8.79 -0.51
N PHE A 94 -7.01 -9.85 -0.19
CA PHE A 94 -5.91 -9.83 0.78
C PHE A 94 -4.88 -8.78 0.39
N SER A 95 -4.40 -8.79 -0.86
CA SER A 95 -3.43 -7.82 -1.37
C SER A 95 -3.98 -6.39 -1.38
N LYS A 96 -5.30 -6.23 -1.57
CA LYS A 96 -5.94 -4.90 -1.55
C LYS A 96 -6.02 -4.36 -0.12
N LEU A 97 -6.34 -5.21 0.85
CA LEU A 97 -6.63 -4.85 2.23
C LEU A 97 -5.38 -4.84 3.11
N SER A 98 -4.34 -5.61 2.78
CA SER A 98 -3.09 -5.69 3.56
C SER A 98 -2.40 -4.35 3.77
N ARG A 99 -2.59 -3.40 2.84
CA ARG A 99 -2.06 -2.03 2.97
C ARG A 99 -2.60 -1.27 4.19
N TYR A 100 -3.77 -1.65 4.70
CA TYR A 100 -4.43 -1.05 5.86
C TYR A 100 -4.12 -1.80 7.17
N ALA A 101 -3.47 -2.96 7.10
CA ALA A 101 -3.08 -3.74 8.27
C ALA A 101 -1.77 -3.25 8.91
N VAL A 102 -0.91 -2.57 8.13
CA VAL A 102 0.46 -2.20 8.53
C VAL A 102 0.56 -0.73 8.99
N GLU A 103 -0.51 0.08 8.88
CA GLU A 103 -0.46 1.50 9.30
C GLU A 103 -0.35 1.72 10.83
N GLU A 104 -0.40 0.66 11.66
CA GLU A 104 -0.12 0.74 13.11
C GLU A 104 1.36 0.92 13.47
N VAL A 105 2.31 0.84 12.52
CA VAL A 105 3.73 0.96 12.85
C VAL A 105 4.40 2.10 12.09
N ASN A 106 4.28 3.31 12.65
CA ASN A 106 5.12 4.45 12.30
C ASN A 106 6.53 4.37 12.92
N THR A 107 7.03 3.17 13.24
CA THR A 107 8.33 2.94 13.87
C THR A 107 8.85 1.53 13.56
N GLU A 108 9.65 1.39 12.50
CA GLU A 108 10.83 0.52 12.44
C GLU A 108 10.76 -1.00 12.76
N GLU A 109 9.61 -1.62 13.00
CA GLU A 109 9.52 -3.08 13.26
C GLU A 109 8.61 -3.80 12.28
N LYS A 110 9.22 -4.50 11.32
CA LYS A 110 8.58 -4.93 10.07
C LYS A 110 8.64 -6.44 9.76
N GLU A 111 8.91 -7.32 10.71
CA GLU A 111 9.25 -8.72 10.34
C GLU A 111 8.37 -9.82 10.95
N GLU A 112 7.42 -9.56 11.85
CA GLU A 112 6.76 -10.67 12.58
C GLU A 112 5.37 -11.11 12.04
N VAL A 113 4.65 -10.27 11.30
CA VAL A 113 3.22 -10.54 10.98
C VAL A 113 3.02 -11.58 9.85
N LEU A 114 4.07 -11.95 9.10
CA LEU A 114 3.97 -12.94 8.02
C LEU A 114 4.06 -14.41 8.49
N ALA A 115 4.39 -14.68 9.76
CA ALA A 115 4.57 -16.04 10.28
C ALA A 115 3.25 -16.75 10.69
N GLY A 116 2.10 -16.06 10.65
CA GLY A 116 0.84 -16.54 11.20
C GLY A 116 -0.01 -17.46 10.31
N VAL A 117 0.40 -17.78 9.07
CA VAL A 117 -0.33 -18.71 8.21
C VAL A 117 -0.09 -20.15 8.70
N LYS A 118 -0.93 -20.57 9.65
CA LYS A 118 -0.89 -21.86 10.35
C LYS A 118 -0.88 -23.07 9.40
N SER A 119 -0.07 -24.04 9.80
CA SER A 119 0.13 -25.38 9.24
C SER A 119 -1.17 -26.15 8.95
N PRO A 120 -1.20 -27.02 7.93
CA PRO A 120 -2.27 -27.99 7.75
C PRO A 120 -2.24 -29.05 8.87
N VAL A 121 -3.35 -29.11 9.61
CA VAL A 121 -3.76 -30.26 10.41
C VAL A 121 -3.95 -31.46 9.47
N GLN A 122 -3.16 -32.52 9.65
CA GLN A 122 -3.43 -33.82 9.02
C GLN A 122 -4.17 -34.70 10.03
N GLY A 123 -5.48 -34.83 9.79
CA GLY A 123 -6.33 -35.80 10.44
C GLY A 123 -6.09 -37.21 9.88
N SER A 124 -6.09 -38.17 10.81
CA SER A 124 -6.63 -39.54 10.70
C SER A 124 -6.25 -40.36 9.45
N ALA A 125 -5.28 -41.26 9.62
CA ALA A 125 -5.19 -42.48 8.82
C ALA A 125 -6.22 -43.50 9.36
N PRO A 126 -6.96 -44.23 8.51
CA PRO A 126 -7.80 -45.34 8.94
C PRO A 126 -6.93 -46.56 9.28
N ASP A 127 -7.28 -47.21 10.39
CA ASP A 127 -6.90 -48.59 10.69
C ASP A 127 -7.52 -49.50 9.61
N ASP A 128 -6.69 -50.24 8.86
CA ASP A 128 -7.15 -51.48 8.22
C ASP A 128 -5.99 -52.48 8.15
N GLU A 129 -6.16 -53.47 9.02
CA GLU A 129 -5.46 -54.73 9.22
C GLU A 129 -5.98 -55.75 8.20
N SER A 130 -5.12 -56.45 7.44
CA SER A 130 -5.37 -57.84 7.03
C SER A 130 -4.19 -58.51 6.31
N ASP A 131 -3.69 -59.59 6.96
CA ASP A 131 -2.98 -60.81 6.49
C ASP A 131 -1.87 -60.74 5.42
#